data_AF-A0A1M4XAZ8-F1
#
_entry.id   AF-A0A1M4XAZ8-F1
#
_cell.length_a   1.000
_cell.length_b   1.000
_cell.length_c   1.000
_cell.angle_alpha   90.00
_cell.angle_beta   90.00
_cell.angle_gamma   90.00
#
_symmetry.space_group_name_H-M   'P 1'
#
loop_
_entity.id
_entity.type
_entity.pdbx_description
1 polymer ?
#
loop_
_entity_poly.entity_id
_entity_poly.type
_entity_poly.pdbx_seq_one_letter_code
_entity_poly.pdbx_strand_id
1 'polypeptide(L)'
;MTLKSNIDTWTGLYNNTGINAGGGNPAYIGSVIDVNGNPHVGPAIYTGVGNAIWEFNWYAGQGLPSGGTSGGKFLVESTGGFSWDTVPATGSLLSMETEGSLNTLYLGTNALGDTGASPGQYTVTTFNPLQPLLVVDGFNYVVDYAATLFGASDGNDTILLTDTTAGGLAFEDLMSKPGYYGSATMNAAVLYNLAFEENVEGVSIFEWALDQYLKHEGAANGIADTWTNIDNALSDTNVSIDYYAQASTYASGGVITSAAAEVESDLLLAA
;
A
#
# COMPACT_ATOMS: atom_id res chain seq x y z
N MET A 1 22.75 -4.17 5.13
CA MET A 1 21.47 -3.49 4.84
C MET A 1 20.45 -4.60 4.64
N THR A 2 19.30 -4.51 5.30
CA THR A 2 18.19 -5.45 5.20
C THR A 2 16.97 -4.73 4.61
N LEU A 3 15.97 -5.48 4.18
CA LEU A 3 14.68 -4.90 3.76
C LEU A 3 14.07 -4.06 4.89
N LYS A 4 14.07 -4.57 6.12
CA LYS A 4 13.62 -3.83 7.31
C LYS A 4 14.30 -2.47 7.46
N SER A 5 15.63 -2.39 7.31
CA SER A 5 16.33 -1.10 7.43
C SER A 5 15.95 -0.07 6.36
N ASN A 6 15.55 -0.53 5.17
CA ASN A 6 15.08 0.35 4.10
C ASN A 6 13.65 0.83 4.39
N ILE A 7 12.78 -0.06 4.88
CA ILE A 7 11.43 0.31 5.30
C ILE A 7 11.49 1.29 6.48
N ASP A 8 12.29 1.02 7.51
CA ASP A 8 12.47 1.93 8.66
C ASP A 8 12.93 3.33 8.24
N THR A 9 13.81 3.41 7.23
CA THR A 9 14.26 4.68 6.66
C THR A 9 13.11 5.42 5.98
N TRP A 10 12.29 4.71 5.20
CA TRP A 10 11.11 5.28 4.55
C TRP A 10 10.07 5.74 5.57
N THR A 11 9.72 4.89 6.53
CA THR A 11 8.74 5.16 7.60
C THR A 11 9.18 6.37 8.43
N GLY A 12 10.48 6.48 8.75
CA GLY A 12 11.02 7.66 9.45
C GLY A 12 10.89 8.99 8.69
N LEU A 13 10.63 8.97 7.38
CA LEU A 13 10.34 10.15 6.56
C LEU A 13 8.83 10.37 6.35
N TYR A 14 8.00 9.38 6.64
CA TYR A 14 6.56 9.43 6.47
C TYR A 14 5.92 10.11 7.70
N ASN A 15 5.69 11.42 7.61
CA ASN A 15 5.10 12.21 8.69
C ASN A 15 3.58 12.35 8.55
N ASN A 16 2.84 11.75 9.49
CA ASN A 16 1.37 11.72 9.53
C ASN A 16 0.73 12.71 10.52
N THR A 17 1.46 13.74 10.97
CA THR A 17 0.97 14.77 11.93
C THR A 17 -0.31 15.51 11.52
N GLY A 18 -0.79 15.36 10.27
CA GLY A 18 -2.10 15.86 9.81
C GLY A 18 -3.30 15.07 10.32
N ILE A 19 -3.10 13.87 10.88
CA ILE A 19 -4.16 12.95 11.24
C ILE A 19 -4.26 12.87 12.77
N ASN A 20 -4.92 13.85 13.39
CA ASN A 20 -5.14 13.84 14.85
C ASN A 20 -6.38 13.01 15.24
N ALA A 21 -6.56 12.76 16.54
CA ALA A 21 -7.56 11.90 17.19
C ALA A 21 -9.07 12.21 16.93
N GLY A 22 -9.42 13.01 15.91
CA GLY A 22 -10.79 13.38 15.54
C GLY A 22 -11.20 13.01 14.10
N GLY A 23 -10.57 12.00 13.50
CA GLY A 23 -10.85 11.56 12.12
C GLY A 23 -9.83 12.05 11.06
N GLY A 24 -8.80 12.78 11.50
CA GLY A 24 -7.71 13.28 10.65
C GLY A 24 -8.12 14.38 9.66
N ASN A 25 -7.12 15.04 9.06
CA ASN A 25 -7.35 16.00 7.99
C ASN A 25 -7.50 15.26 6.66
N PRO A 26 -8.67 15.33 5.98
CA PRO A 26 -8.89 14.63 4.71
C PRO A 26 -7.95 15.06 3.57
N ALA A 27 -7.21 16.17 3.73
CA ALA A 27 -6.15 16.56 2.82
C ALA A 27 -4.94 15.60 2.79
N TYR A 28 -4.86 14.65 3.73
CA TYR A 28 -3.75 13.68 3.87
C TYR A 28 -4.11 12.28 3.37
N ILE A 29 -5.34 12.06 2.89
CA ILE A 29 -5.75 10.74 2.42
C ILE A 29 -4.98 10.27 1.17
N GLY A 30 -4.31 11.19 0.47
CA GLY A 30 -3.53 10.90 -0.73
C GLY A 30 -4.23 11.33 -2.00
N SER A 31 -3.76 10.79 -3.12
CA SER A 31 -4.19 11.14 -4.47
C SER A 31 -4.27 9.89 -5.33
N VAL A 32 -5.27 9.82 -6.20
CA VAL A 32 -5.44 8.73 -7.15
C VAL A 32 -5.36 9.21 -8.59
N ILE A 33 -4.94 8.32 -9.49
CA ILE A 33 -5.25 8.44 -10.93
C ILE A 33 -6.29 7.37 -11.23
N ASP A 34 -7.49 7.82 -11.60
CA ASP A 34 -8.59 6.93 -11.91
C ASP A 34 -8.31 6.05 -13.14
N VAL A 35 -9.13 5.04 -13.37
CA VAL A 35 -8.99 4.12 -14.52
C VAL A 35 -9.09 4.81 -15.88
N ASN A 36 -9.63 6.03 -15.94
CA ASN A 36 -9.71 6.86 -17.15
C ASN A 36 -8.51 7.83 -17.27
N GLY A 37 -7.55 7.79 -16.35
CA GLY A 37 -6.37 8.65 -16.34
C GLY A 37 -6.61 10.03 -15.70
N ASN A 38 -7.75 10.27 -15.04
CA ASN A 38 -7.99 11.54 -14.37
C ASN A 38 -7.41 11.52 -12.95
N PRO A 39 -6.63 12.55 -12.58
CA PRO A 39 -6.07 12.67 -11.25
C PRO A 39 -7.07 13.33 -10.28
N HIS A 40 -7.20 12.76 -9.08
CA HIS A 40 -7.99 13.27 -7.97
C HIS A 40 -7.09 13.41 -6.73
N VAL A 41 -7.17 14.54 -6.03
CA VAL A 41 -6.21 14.90 -4.96
C VAL A 41 -6.93 15.19 -3.64
N GLY A 42 -6.44 14.60 -2.55
CA GLY A 42 -6.96 14.80 -1.21
C GLY A 42 -8.43 14.40 -1.10
N PRO A 43 -9.33 15.24 -0.57
CA PRO A 43 -10.74 14.86 -0.39
C PRO A 43 -11.46 14.54 -1.71
N ALA A 44 -10.93 15.01 -2.84
CA ALA A 44 -11.52 14.77 -4.16
C ALA A 44 -11.38 13.31 -4.64
N ILE A 45 -10.59 12.46 -3.96
CA ILE A 45 -10.54 11.04 -4.30
C ILE A 45 -11.86 10.33 -4.02
N TYR A 46 -12.73 10.90 -3.17
CA TYR A 46 -14.08 10.39 -2.96
C TYR A 46 -15.01 10.86 -4.08
N THR A 47 -15.90 9.97 -4.53
CA THR A 47 -16.85 10.25 -5.60
C THR A 47 -17.96 11.24 -5.20
N GLY A 48 -18.10 11.51 -3.90
CA GLY A 48 -19.18 12.32 -3.33
C GLY A 48 -20.50 11.55 -3.16
N VAL A 49 -20.53 10.26 -3.50
CA VAL A 49 -21.65 9.35 -3.27
C VAL A 49 -21.19 8.26 -2.31
N GLY A 50 -21.74 8.26 -1.08
CA GLY A 50 -21.26 7.36 -0.03
C GLY A 50 -19.83 7.69 0.41
N ASN A 51 -19.12 6.68 0.90
CA ASN A 51 -17.70 6.74 1.26
C ASN A 51 -16.83 5.94 0.25
N ALA A 52 -17.23 5.96 -1.02
CA ALA A 52 -16.52 5.30 -2.11
C ALA A 52 -15.48 6.22 -2.75
N ILE A 53 -14.31 5.67 -3.03
CA ILE A 53 -13.27 6.36 -3.81
C ILE A 53 -13.41 6.08 -5.31
N TRP A 54 -12.87 6.96 -6.14
CA TRP A 54 -12.75 6.68 -7.58
C TRP A 54 -11.94 5.42 -7.81
N GLU A 55 -12.46 4.52 -8.65
CA GLU A 55 -11.72 3.36 -9.11
C GLU A 55 -10.42 3.80 -9.77
N PHE A 56 -9.30 3.24 -9.34
CA PHE A 56 -7.97 3.77 -9.65
C PHE A 56 -7.00 2.73 -10.19
N ASN A 57 -6.09 3.20 -11.04
CA ASN A 57 -4.89 2.46 -11.42
C ASN A 57 -3.68 2.85 -10.56
N TRP A 58 -3.73 4.05 -9.96
CA TRP A 58 -2.66 4.55 -9.09
C TRP A 58 -3.24 5.16 -7.84
N TYR A 59 -2.68 4.82 -6.68
CA TYR A 59 -2.95 5.49 -5.42
C TYR A 59 -1.64 5.83 -4.71
N ALA A 60 -1.44 7.10 -4.39
CA ALA A 60 -0.25 7.57 -3.69
C ALA A 60 -0.62 8.40 -2.46
N GLY A 61 0.14 8.21 -1.38
CA GLY A 61 0.16 9.08 -0.21
C GLY A 61 1.57 9.60 0.03
N GLN A 62 1.67 10.69 0.79
CA GLN A 62 2.96 11.25 1.15
C GLN A 62 2.96 11.90 2.53
N GLY A 63 4.05 11.73 3.26
CA GLY A 63 4.31 12.42 4.50
C GLY A 63 4.75 13.87 4.28
N LEU A 64 4.49 14.73 5.26
CA LEU A 64 4.98 16.10 5.21
C LEU A 64 6.49 16.20 5.51
N PRO A 65 7.25 16.97 4.72
CA PRO A 65 8.67 17.18 4.96
C PRO A 65 8.91 17.89 6.31
N SER A 66 9.43 17.18 7.32
CA SER A 66 9.85 17.84 8.58
C SER A 66 11.19 18.55 8.36
N GLY A 67 11.22 19.88 8.41
CA GLY A 67 12.47 20.64 8.39
C GLY A 67 13.15 20.81 7.02
N GLY A 68 12.42 20.61 5.91
CA GLY A 68 12.88 20.97 4.55
C GLY A 68 13.50 19.84 3.72
N THR A 69 13.49 18.60 4.22
CA THR A 69 13.84 17.37 3.46
C THR A 69 12.59 16.69 2.92
N SER A 70 12.64 16.11 1.71
CA SER A 70 11.51 15.35 1.11
C SER A 70 10.89 14.37 2.11
N GLY A 71 9.56 14.37 2.23
CA GLY A 71 8.84 13.37 3.02
C GLY A 71 8.89 11.98 2.36
N GLY A 72 8.51 10.96 3.12
CA GLY A 72 8.27 9.62 2.61
C GLY A 72 7.05 9.61 1.70
N LYS A 73 7.08 8.79 0.67
CA LYS A 73 5.99 8.64 -0.31
C LYS A 73 5.75 7.16 -0.59
N PHE A 74 4.50 6.76 -0.69
CA PHE A 74 4.14 5.49 -1.32
C PHE A 74 3.39 5.73 -2.63
N LEU A 75 3.43 4.74 -3.51
CA LEU A 75 2.58 4.63 -4.69
C LEU A 75 2.19 3.15 -4.82
N VAL A 76 0.91 2.89 -5.06
CA VAL A 76 0.40 1.55 -5.35
C VAL A 76 -0.19 1.54 -6.74
N GLU A 77 0.19 0.54 -7.52
CA GLU A 77 -0.36 0.23 -8.84
C GLU A 77 -1.48 -0.79 -8.73
N SER A 78 -2.55 -0.59 -9.50
CA SER A 78 -3.48 -1.63 -9.90
C SER A 78 -3.60 -1.62 -11.41
N THR A 79 -3.22 -2.72 -12.08
CA THR A 79 -3.23 -2.81 -13.54
C THR A 79 -4.66 -2.90 -14.09
N GLY A 80 -5.56 -3.55 -13.36
CA GLY A 80 -6.95 -3.79 -13.76
C GLY A 80 -7.96 -2.79 -13.21
N GLY A 81 -7.51 -1.81 -12.41
CA GLY A 81 -8.38 -0.98 -11.59
C GLY A 81 -8.57 -1.56 -10.18
N PHE A 82 -8.70 -0.67 -9.21
CA PHE A 82 -8.98 -1.03 -7.83
C PHE A 82 -10.07 -0.12 -7.28
N SER A 83 -11.03 -0.71 -6.57
CA SER A 83 -12.10 0.03 -5.91
C SER A 83 -12.11 -0.23 -4.42
N TRP A 84 -12.60 0.76 -3.67
CA TRP A 84 -12.81 0.67 -2.23
C TRP A 84 -14.08 1.43 -1.86
N ASP A 85 -15.00 0.73 -1.20
CA ASP A 85 -16.16 1.31 -0.55
C ASP A 85 -16.12 1.11 0.96
N THR A 86 -16.60 2.10 1.71
CA THR A 86 -16.81 1.99 3.15
C THR A 86 -18.29 2.04 3.44
N VAL A 87 -18.87 0.87 3.67
CA VAL A 87 -20.33 0.67 3.81
C VAL A 87 -20.74 0.50 5.27
N PRO A 88 -22.01 0.76 5.62
CA PRO A 88 -22.52 0.48 6.97
C PRO A 88 -22.48 -1.02 7.29
N ALA A 89 -21.95 -1.36 8.47
CA ALA A 89 -21.98 -2.72 9.03
C ALA A 89 -23.03 -2.84 10.15
N THR A 90 -23.03 -3.97 10.88
CA THR A 90 -23.96 -4.17 12.00
C THR A 90 -23.72 -3.13 13.10
N GLY A 91 -24.78 -2.42 13.52
CA GLY A 91 -24.70 -1.38 14.54
C GLY A 91 -24.26 -0.03 13.97
N SER A 92 -23.29 0.63 14.63
CA SER A 92 -22.70 1.91 14.18
C SER A 92 -21.31 1.73 13.55
N LEU A 93 -20.92 0.50 13.27
CA LEU A 93 -19.62 0.15 12.70
C LEU A 93 -19.66 0.23 11.17
N LEU A 94 -18.48 0.32 10.57
CA LEU A 94 -18.28 0.33 9.13
C LEU A 94 -17.63 -0.99 8.65
N SER A 95 -17.85 -1.33 7.39
CA SER A 95 -17.12 -2.37 6.66
C SER A 95 -16.33 -1.70 5.54
N MET A 96 -15.06 -2.05 5.38
CA MET A 96 -14.23 -1.61 4.25
C MET A 96 -14.12 -2.74 3.25
N GLU A 97 -14.68 -2.54 2.06
CA GLU A 97 -14.81 -3.55 1.01
C GLU A 97 -14.02 -3.11 -0.22
N THR A 98 -13.34 -4.05 -0.86
CA THR A 98 -12.44 -3.77 -1.98
C THR A 98 -12.62 -4.77 -3.11
N GLU A 99 -12.28 -4.35 -4.33
CA GLU A 99 -12.21 -5.20 -5.50
C GLU A 99 -11.00 -4.77 -6.36
N GLY A 100 -10.36 -5.73 -7.02
CA GLY A 100 -9.16 -5.52 -7.83
C GLY A 100 -7.90 -6.05 -7.16
N SER A 101 -6.73 -5.66 -7.66
CA SER A 101 -5.44 -6.15 -7.17
C SER A 101 -4.46 -5.01 -6.94
N LEU A 102 -3.73 -5.05 -5.83
CA LEU A 102 -2.62 -4.13 -5.57
C LEU A 102 -1.34 -4.75 -6.13
N ASN A 103 -1.07 -4.56 -7.43
CA ASN A 103 -0.02 -5.28 -8.14
C ASN A 103 1.39 -4.88 -7.69
N THR A 104 1.67 -3.59 -7.57
CA THR A 104 3.02 -3.10 -7.28
C THR A 104 2.99 -2.04 -6.18
N LEU A 105 3.80 -2.20 -5.15
CA LEU A 105 4.03 -1.20 -4.11
C LEU A 105 5.39 -0.53 -4.31
N TYR A 106 5.40 0.80 -4.33
CA TYR A 106 6.59 1.63 -4.41
C TYR A 106 6.73 2.45 -3.14
N LEU A 107 7.90 2.40 -2.50
CA LEU A 107 8.24 3.23 -1.34
C LEU A 107 9.46 4.10 -1.65
N GLY A 108 9.33 5.40 -1.49
CA GLY A 108 10.41 6.35 -1.79
C GLY A 108 10.18 7.70 -1.14
N THR A 109 10.59 8.78 -1.79
CA THR A 109 10.41 10.14 -1.26
C THR A 109 9.70 11.06 -2.23
N ASN A 110 9.06 12.09 -1.70
CA ASN A 110 8.28 13.06 -2.45
C ASN A 110 9.10 13.68 -3.57
N ALA A 111 8.48 13.85 -4.73
CA ALA A 111 9.05 14.57 -5.86
C ALA A 111 9.64 15.93 -5.43
N LEU A 112 10.69 16.37 -6.11
CA LEU A 112 11.31 17.67 -5.83
C LEU A 112 10.29 18.81 -5.92
N GLY A 113 10.14 19.56 -4.83
CA GLY A 113 9.19 20.67 -4.73
C GLY A 113 7.76 20.29 -4.33
N ASP A 114 7.44 18.99 -4.25
CA ASP A 114 6.14 18.55 -3.72
C ASP A 114 6.18 18.50 -2.19
N THR A 115 5.47 19.44 -1.58
CA THR A 115 5.40 19.65 -0.13
C THR A 115 3.96 19.62 0.38
N GLY A 116 3.02 19.19 -0.47
CA GLY A 116 1.61 19.11 -0.12
C GLY A 116 1.33 17.98 0.87
N ALA A 117 0.14 18.04 1.48
CA ALA A 117 -0.37 16.96 2.35
C ALA A 117 -0.73 15.68 1.58
N SER A 118 -1.00 15.81 0.28
CA SER A 118 -1.16 14.71 -0.67
C SER A 118 -0.36 15.05 -1.93
N PRO A 119 0.06 14.03 -2.71
CA PRO A 119 0.76 14.27 -3.97
C PRO A 119 -0.05 15.18 -4.91
N GLY A 120 0.61 16.18 -5.48
CA GLY A 120 -0.03 17.03 -6.48
C GLY A 120 -0.45 16.25 -7.74
N GLN A 121 -1.36 16.83 -8.52
CA GLN A 121 -1.86 16.26 -9.77
C GLN A 121 -0.75 15.77 -10.73
N TYR A 122 0.36 16.50 -10.82
CA TYR A 122 1.47 16.19 -11.73
C TYR A 122 2.56 15.32 -11.10
N THR A 123 2.40 14.98 -9.83
CA THR A 123 3.41 14.29 -9.04
C THR A 123 2.87 13.02 -8.41
N VAL A 124 1.61 12.61 -8.68
CA VAL A 124 1.02 11.37 -8.14
C VAL A 124 1.95 10.17 -8.34
N THR A 125 2.45 9.95 -9.56
CA THR A 125 3.36 8.85 -9.89
C THR A 125 4.85 9.23 -9.86
N THR A 126 5.20 10.41 -9.34
CA THR A 126 6.58 10.92 -9.37
C THR A 126 7.23 10.84 -7.99
N PHE A 127 8.45 10.31 -7.96
CA PHE A 127 9.36 10.27 -6.81
C PHE A 127 10.54 11.24 -7.00
N ASN A 128 11.29 11.52 -5.93
CA ASN A 128 12.55 12.24 -6.05
C ASN A 128 13.59 11.37 -6.82
N PRO A 129 14.08 11.79 -8.00
CA PRO A 129 14.99 10.99 -8.81
C PRO A 129 16.34 10.70 -8.15
N LEU A 130 16.72 11.50 -7.15
CA LEU A 130 18.02 11.44 -6.47
C LEU A 130 17.97 10.67 -5.14
N GLN A 131 16.81 10.14 -4.76
CA GLN A 131 16.61 9.43 -3.50
C GLN A 131 16.31 7.95 -3.76
N PRO A 132 16.50 7.07 -2.76
CA PRO A 132 16.20 5.66 -2.91
C PRO A 132 14.74 5.37 -3.25
N LEU A 133 14.53 4.23 -3.90
CA LEU A 133 13.22 3.66 -4.21
C LEU A 133 13.25 2.17 -3.91
N LEU A 134 12.28 1.69 -3.15
CA LEU A 134 11.97 0.28 -2.95
C LEU A 134 10.76 -0.07 -3.81
N VAL A 135 10.82 -1.20 -4.52
CA VAL A 135 9.74 -1.70 -5.37
C VAL A 135 9.42 -3.12 -4.93
N VAL A 136 8.14 -3.40 -4.68
CA VAL A 136 7.61 -4.73 -4.41
C VAL A 136 6.64 -5.06 -5.53
N ASP A 137 7.07 -5.93 -6.44
CA ASP A 137 6.24 -6.45 -7.53
C ASP A 137 5.51 -7.72 -7.09
N GLY A 138 4.33 -7.98 -7.64
CA GLY A 138 3.44 -9.05 -7.20
C GLY A 138 2.88 -8.84 -5.79
N PHE A 139 2.74 -7.58 -5.35
CA PHE A 139 2.31 -7.23 -4.00
C PHE A 139 0.93 -7.82 -3.64
N ASN A 140 0.06 -8.07 -4.61
CA ASN A 140 -1.21 -8.73 -4.40
C ASN A 140 -1.04 -10.14 -3.82
N TYR A 141 -0.03 -10.91 -4.24
CA TYR A 141 0.24 -12.25 -3.66
C TYR A 141 0.63 -12.16 -2.18
N VAL A 142 1.36 -11.12 -1.79
CA VAL A 142 1.72 -10.84 -0.40
C VAL A 142 0.46 -10.57 0.42
N VAL A 143 -0.42 -9.71 -0.10
CA VAL A 143 -1.66 -9.32 0.58
C VAL A 143 -2.66 -10.48 0.67
N ASP A 144 -2.80 -11.26 -0.40
CA ASP A 144 -3.68 -12.44 -0.46
C ASP A 144 -3.22 -13.49 0.57
N TYR A 145 -1.93 -13.81 0.61
CA TYR A 145 -1.38 -14.73 1.60
C TYR A 145 -1.67 -14.24 3.04
N ALA A 146 -1.42 -12.96 3.30
CA ALA A 146 -1.67 -12.37 4.62
C ALA A 146 -3.14 -12.48 5.04
N ALA A 147 -4.08 -12.33 4.10
CA ALA A 147 -5.50 -12.52 4.35
C ALA A 147 -5.84 -13.98 4.73
N THR A 148 -5.19 -14.96 4.10
CA THR A 148 -5.40 -16.38 4.43
C THR A 148 -5.07 -16.75 5.87
N LEU A 149 -4.18 -15.98 6.52
CA LEU A 149 -3.84 -16.18 7.92
C LEU A 149 -5.01 -15.88 8.87
N PHE A 150 -6.02 -15.15 8.41
CA PHE A 150 -7.27 -14.88 9.12
C PHE A 150 -8.46 -15.72 8.60
N GLY A 151 -8.22 -16.64 7.66
CA GLY A 151 -9.27 -17.52 7.11
C GLY A 151 -10.00 -16.98 5.88
N ALA A 152 -9.57 -15.85 5.32
CA ALA A 152 -10.01 -15.34 4.02
C ALA A 152 -9.34 -16.09 2.86
N SER A 153 -9.88 -16.00 1.64
CA SER A 153 -9.30 -16.64 0.45
C SER A 153 -8.27 -15.74 -0.24
N ASP A 154 -8.50 -14.43 -0.22
CA ASP A 154 -7.65 -13.41 -0.84
C ASP A 154 -7.76 -12.05 -0.12
N GLY A 155 -7.05 -11.04 -0.62
CA GLY A 155 -7.00 -9.71 -0.04
C GLY A 155 -8.29 -8.89 -0.13
N ASN A 156 -9.30 -9.34 -0.89
CA ASN A 156 -10.61 -8.70 -1.06
C ASN A 156 -11.72 -9.38 -0.25
N ASP A 157 -11.47 -10.58 0.26
CA ASP A 157 -12.39 -11.24 1.16
C ASP A 157 -12.51 -10.47 2.50
N THR A 158 -13.73 -10.43 3.03
CA THR A 158 -14.04 -9.73 4.27
C THR A 158 -13.47 -10.49 5.47
N ILE A 159 -12.70 -9.79 6.30
CA ILE A 159 -12.16 -10.29 7.57
C ILE A 159 -12.85 -9.56 8.72
N LEU A 160 -13.37 -10.29 9.70
CA LEU A 160 -13.93 -9.67 10.91
C LEU A 160 -12.78 -9.16 11.78
N LEU A 161 -12.97 -8.01 12.43
CA LEU A 161 -11.95 -7.46 13.32
C LEU A 161 -11.58 -8.40 14.49
N THR A 162 -12.50 -9.29 14.86
CA THR A 162 -12.31 -10.30 15.92
C THR A 162 -11.62 -11.57 15.44
N ASP A 163 -11.41 -11.75 14.13
CA ASP A 163 -10.73 -12.92 13.60
C ASP A 163 -9.26 -12.89 14.02
N THR A 164 -8.72 -14.07 14.32
CA THR A 164 -7.36 -14.23 14.85
C THR A 164 -6.56 -15.19 14.01
N THR A 165 -5.29 -14.88 13.82
CA THR A 165 -4.33 -15.83 13.25
C THR A 165 -4.12 -17.03 14.18
N ALA A 166 -3.54 -18.11 13.65
CA ALA A 166 -3.14 -19.25 14.48
C ALA A 166 -2.16 -18.88 15.63
N GLY A 167 -1.44 -17.77 15.50
CA GLY A 167 -0.55 -17.20 16.53
C GLY A 167 -1.27 -16.36 17.58
N GLY A 168 -2.58 -16.13 17.44
CA GLY A 168 -3.40 -15.36 18.39
C GLY A 168 -3.43 -13.85 18.16
N LEU A 169 -2.80 -13.34 17.11
CA LEU A 169 -2.91 -11.94 16.70
C LEU A 169 -4.31 -11.68 16.13
N ALA A 170 -5.05 -10.70 16.66
CA ALA A 170 -6.36 -10.32 16.15
C ALA A 170 -6.23 -9.32 14.99
N PHE A 171 -7.17 -9.33 14.05
CA PHE A 171 -7.12 -8.40 12.92
C PHE A 171 -7.22 -6.94 13.38
N GLU A 172 -8.00 -6.67 14.44
CA GLU A 172 -8.08 -5.34 15.05
C GLU A 172 -6.74 -4.76 15.51
N ASP A 173 -5.76 -5.60 15.88
CA ASP A 173 -4.43 -5.18 16.35
C ASP A 173 -3.60 -4.55 15.22
N LEU A 174 -3.89 -4.90 13.97
CA LEU A 174 -3.22 -4.40 12.77
C LEU A 174 -3.86 -3.12 12.21
N MET A 175 -5.10 -2.86 12.60
CA MET A 175 -5.91 -1.78 12.03
C MET A 175 -5.63 -0.44 12.71
N SER A 176 -5.66 0.62 11.92
CA SER A 176 -5.71 1.97 12.46
C SER A 176 -7.14 2.30 12.92
N LYS A 177 -7.31 2.72 14.18
CA LYS A 177 -8.61 3.08 14.79
C LYS A 177 -9.68 1.97 14.63
N PRO A 178 -9.41 0.74 15.12
CA PRO A 178 -10.28 -0.43 14.90
C PRO A 178 -11.72 -0.23 15.39
N GLY A 179 -11.94 0.60 16.42
CA GLY A 179 -13.28 0.84 16.98
C GLY A 179 -14.32 1.48 16.05
N TYR A 180 -13.94 1.91 14.84
CA TYR A 180 -14.88 2.36 13.81
C TYR A 180 -15.36 1.24 12.89
N TYR A 181 -14.72 0.08 12.90
CA TYR A 181 -14.93 -0.98 11.92
C TYR A 181 -15.41 -2.27 12.58
N GLY A 182 -16.32 -2.96 11.89
CA GLY A 182 -16.70 -4.34 12.24
C GLY A 182 -15.91 -5.36 11.43
N SER A 183 -15.49 -4.96 10.24
CA SER A 183 -14.75 -5.77 9.28
C SER A 183 -13.98 -4.90 8.31
N ALA A 184 -12.98 -5.48 7.67
CA ALA A 184 -12.28 -4.89 6.54
C ALA A 184 -11.68 -5.99 5.67
N THR A 185 -11.36 -5.67 4.42
CA THR A 185 -10.49 -6.49 3.59
C THR A 185 -9.02 -6.21 3.93
N MET A 186 -8.12 -7.15 3.63
CA MET A 186 -6.69 -6.93 3.85
C MET A 186 -6.15 -5.82 2.94
N ASN A 187 -6.64 -5.72 1.70
CA ASN A 187 -6.25 -4.63 0.78
C ASN A 187 -6.60 -3.25 1.36
N ALA A 188 -7.82 -3.07 1.90
CA ALA A 188 -8.22 -1.81 2.54
C ALA A 188 -7.35 -1.49 3.76
N ALA A 189 -7.09 -2.50 4.59
CA ALA A 189 -6.25 -2.35 5.78
C ALA A 189 -4.83 -1.88 5.42
N VAL A 190 -4.22 -2.48 4.39
CA VAL A 190 -2.91 -2.09 3.85
C VAL A 190 -2.89 -0.65 3.36
N LEU A 191 -3.83 -0.27 2.49
CA LEU A 191 -3.90 1.10 1.97
C LEU A 191 -4.15 2.13 3.08
N TYR A 192 -5.07 1.82 4.01
CA TYR A 192 -5.36 2.70 5.13
C TYR A 192 -4.14 2.87 6.02
N ASN A 193 -3.41 1.80 6.31
CA ASN A 193 -2.23 1.89 7.16
C ASN A 193 -1.07 2.62 6.47
N LEU A 194 -0.85 2.41 5.17
CA LEU A 194 0.10 3.19 4.37
C LEU A 194 -0.21 4.69 4.42
N ALA A 195 -1.49 5.07 4.34
CA ALA A 195 -1.93 6.46 4.40
C ALA A 195 -1.89 7.05 5.82
N PHE A 196 -2.17 6.26 6.85
CA PHE A 196 -2.52 6.78 8.18
C PHE A 196 -1.63 6.31 9.34
N GLU A 197 -0.65 5.41 9.13
CA GLU A 197 0.37 4.90 10.08
C GLU A 197 0.08 5.14 11.58
N GLU A 198 -1.03 4.60 12.07
CA GLU A 198 -1.44 4.69 13.48
C GLU A 198 -1.93 3.31 13.89
N ASN A 199 -1.04 2.37 14.22
CA ASN A 199 -1.46 1.15 14.90
C ASN A 199 -0.82 1.01 16.28
N VAL A 200 -1.54 0.31 17.15
CA VAL A 200 -1.25 0.19 18.58
C VAL A 200 0.08 -0.55 18.82
N GLU A 201 0.46 -1.41 17.89
CA GLU A 201 1.68 -2.24 17.93
C GLU A 201 2.91 -1.58 17.30
N GLY A 202 2.75 -0.45 16.60
CA GLY A 202 3.86 0.24 15.93
C GLY A 202 4.51 -0.55 14.79
N VAL A 203 3.77 -1.49 14.18
CA VAL A 203 4.22 -2.31 13.03
C VAL A 203 3.24 -2.12 11.90
N SER A 204 3.64 -1.43 10.83
CA SER A 204 2.77 -1.21 9.67
C SER A 204 2.22 -2.53 9.11
N ILE A 205 0.95 -2.57 8.72
CA ILE A 205 0.32 -3.83 8.27
C ILE A 205 0.95 -4.37 6.98
N PHE A 206 1.46 -3.51 6.09
CA PHE A 206 2.18 -3.98 4.91
C PHE A 206 3.51 -4.62 5.32
N GLU A 207 4.19 -4.10 6.35
CA GLU A 207 5.41 -4.71 6.89
C GLU A 207 5.10 -6.09 7.45
N TRP A 208 4.00 -6.21 8.20
CA TRP A 208 3.55 -7.48 8.74
C TRP A 208 3.21 -8.47 7.62
N ALA A 209 2.41 -8.07 6.62
CA ALA A 209 2.04 -8.93 5.50
C ALA A 209 3.28 -9.44 4.74
N LEU A 210 4.23 -8.54 4.43
CA LEU A 210 5.47 -8.87 3.74
C LEU A 210 6.36 -9.79 4.59
N ASP A 211 6.45 -9.55 5.89
CA ASP A 211 7.19 -10.40 6.82
C ASP A 211 6.60 -11.81 6.91
N GLN A 212 5.28 -11.94 6.97
CA GLN A 212 4.62 -13.25 7.00
C GLN A 212 4.81 -14.00 5.68
N TYR A 213 4.66 -13.31 4.53
CA TYR A 213 4.87 -13.90 3.22
C TYR A 213 6.32 -14.39 3.05
N LEU A 214 7.31 -13.56 3.37
CA LEU A 214 8.71 -13.94 3.27
C LEU A 214 9.07 -15.14 4.17
N LYS A 215 8.50 -15.21 5.37
CA LYS A 215 8.67 -16.38 6.26
C LYS A 215 8.06 -17.65 5.68
N HIS A 216 6.93 -17.53 4.99
CA HIS A 216 6.29 -18.64 4.28
C HIS A 216 7.18 -19.18 3.16
N GLU A 217 7.75 -18.28 2.36
CA GLU A 217 8.64 -18.61 1.23
C GLU A 217 10.06 -19.04 1.65
N GLY A 218 10.35 -19.05 2.96
CA GLY A 218 11.58 -19.63 3.51
C GLY A 218 12.66 -18.62 3.91
N ALA A 219 12.41 -17.31 3.83
CA ALA A 219 13.24 -16.31 4.49
C ALA A 219 12.94 -16.33 6.00
N ALA A 220 13.70 -17.13 6.75
CA ALA A 220 13.41 -17.44 8.16
C ALA A 220 13.24 -16.20 9.07
N ASN A 221 13.92 -15.09 8.76
CA ASN A 221 13.79 -13.83 9.52
C ASN A 221 12.86 -12.80 8.85
N GLY A 222 12.11 -13.20 7.82
CA GLY A 222 11.19 -12.34 7.07
C GLY A 222 11.89 -11.09 6.52
N ILE A 223 11.31 -9.91 6.77
CA ILE A 223 11.87 -8.63 6.31
C ILE A 223 13.22 -8.27 6.97
N ALA A 224 13.56 -8.92 8.09
CA ALA A 224 14.84 -8.70 8.78
C ALA A 224 15.98 -9.56 8.20
N ASP A 225 15.69 -10.44 7.24
CA ASP A 225 16.71 -11.28 6.62
C ASP A 225 17.64 -10.48 5.68
N THR A 226 18.70 -11.13 5.22
CA THR A 226 19.60 -10.57 4.21
C THR A 226 18.93 -10.56 2.83
N TRP A 227 19.30 -9.61 1.98
CA TRP A 227 18.83 -9.56 0.60
C TRP A 227 19.01 -10.89 -0.14
N THR A 228 20.18 -11.52 -0.02
CA THR A 228 20.43 -12.83 -0.64
C THR A 228 19.45 -13.91 -0.19
N ASN A 229 19.05 -13.93 1.09
CA ASN A 229 18.08 -14.92 1.56
C ASN A 229 16.66 -14.60 1.11
N ILE A 230 16.30 -13.31 1.04
CA ILE A 230 15.03 -12.85 0.47
C ILE A 230 14.96 -13.24 -1.01
N ASP A 231 15.98 -12.91 -1.80
CA ASP A 231 16.03 -13.23 -3.24
C ASP A 231 15.94 -14.75 -3.47
N ASN A 232 16.61 -15.56 -2.65
CA ASN A 232 16.53 -17.01 -2.74
C ASN A 232 15.12 -17.54 -2.41
N ALA A 233 14.49 -17.01 -1.36
CA ALA A 233 13.13 -17.38 -0.96
C ALA A 233 12.12 -17.04 -2.08
N LEU A 234 12.31 -15.91 -2.75
CA LEU A 234 11.41 -15.42 -3.79
C LEU A 234 11.67 -15.97 -5.19
N SER A 235 12.79 -16.69 -5.40
CA SER A 235 13.30 -17.04 -6.73
C SER A 235 12.35 -17.84 -7.64
N ASP A 236 11.43 -18.61 -7.05
CA ASP A 236 10.43 -19.42 -7.77
C ASP A 236 8.98 -18.88 -7.54
N THR A 237 8.85 -17.62 -7.13
CA THR A 237 7.56 -16.96 -6.85
C THR A 237 7.25 -15.87 -7.87
N ASN A 238 6.01 -15.35 -7.83
CA ASN A 238 5.60 -14.18 -8.62
C ASN A 238 5.85 -12.84 -7.91
N VAL A 239 6.65 -12.83 -6.85
CA VAL A 239 6.95 -11.64 -6.04
C VAL A 239 8.43 -11.32 -6.17
N SER A 240 8.76 -10.05 -6.42
CA SER A 240 10.13 -9.54 -6.34
C SER A 240 10.21 -8.31 -5.46
N ILE A 241 11.37 -8.11 -4.83
CA ILE A 241 11.63 -6.94 -4.00
C ILE A 241 12.96 -6.33 -4.41
N ASP A 242 12.91 -5.16 -5.03
CA ASP A 242 14.08 -4.50 -5.59
C ASP A 242 14.36 -3.18 -4.87
N TYR A 243 15.64 -2.94 -4.57
CA TYR A 243 16.10 -1.67 -4.01
C TYR A 243 16.96 -0.92 -5.02
N TYR A 244 16.56 0.31 -5.31
CA TYR A 244 17.28 1.24 -6.15
C TYR A 244 17.84 2.36 -5.28
N ALA A 245 19.16 2.57 -5.35
CA ALA A 245 19.81 3.65 -4.61
C ALA A 245 19.32 5.05 -5.06
N GLN A 246 18.82 5.17 -6.29
CA GLN A 246 18.23 6.38 -6.85
C GLN A 246 17.01 6.00 -7.68
N ALA A 247 15.85 6.62 -7.46
CA ALA A 247 14.63 6.34 -8.22
C ALA A 247 14.83 6.55 -9.73
N SER A 248 15.77 7.41 -10.14
CA SER A 248 16.13 7.62 -11.55
C SER A 248 16.76 6.41 -12.24
N THR A 249 17.28 5.42 -11.50
CA THR A 249 17.79 4.17 -12.09
C THR A 249 16.67 3.19 -12.42
N TYR A 250 15.53 3.31 -11.74
CA TYR A 250 14.32 2.56 -12.06
C TYR A 250 13.54 3.27 -13.19
N ALA A 251 13.23 4.56 -13.00
CA ALA A 251 12.44 5.32 -13.96
C ALA A 251 13.04 6.71 -14.20
N SER A 252 13.18 7.10 -15.47
CA SER A 252 13.77 8.38 -15.85
C SER A 252 13.04 9.56 -15.19
N GLY A 253 13.79 10.43 -14.51
CA GLY A 253 13.22 11.57 -13.78
C GLY A 253 12.42 11.21 -12.52
N GLY A 254 12.39 9.94 -12.12
CA GLY A 254 11.60 9.44 -11.00
C GLY A 254 10.11 9.28 -11.32
N VAL A 255 9.72 9.35 -12.60
CA VAL A 255 8.33 9.26 -13.04
C VAL A 255 7.99 7.80 -13.31
N ILE A 256 7.15 7.21 -12.47
CA ILE A 256 6.62 5.87 -12.69
C ILE A 256 5.53 5.99 -13.76
N THR A 257 5.69 5.20 -14.81
CA THR A 257 4.68 5.02 -15.86
C THR A 257 4.15 3.61 -15.74
N SER A 258 2.85 3.41 -15.95
CA SER A 258 2.30 2.06 -16.08
C SER A 258 3.11 1.25 -17.07
N ALA A 259 3.46 0.03 -16.70
CA ALA A 259 3.77 -0.97 -17.70
C ALA A 259 2.58 -0.99 -18.67
N ALA A 260 2.83 -0.81 -19.97
CA ALA A 260 1.77 -0.97 -20.95
C ALA A 260 1.14 -2.35 -20.69
N ALA A 261 -0.18 -2.37 -20.44
CA ALA A 261 -0.92 -3.59 -20.10
C ALA A 261 -0.31 -4.80 -20.80
N GLU A 262 0.30 -5.71 -20.04
CA GLU A 262 0.48 -7.04 -20.56
C GLU A 262 -0.94 -7.52 -20.84
N VAL A 263 -1.28 -7.59 -22.12
CA VAL A 263 -2.47 -8.28 -22.56
C VAL A 263 -2.30 -9.68 -22.01
N GLU A 264 -3.01 -9.99 -20.92
CA GLU A 264 -3.31 -11.34 -20.48
C GLU A 264 -3.51 -12.14 -21.76
N SER A 265 -2.58 -13.06 -22.03
CA SER A 265 -2.49 -13.82 -23.27
C SER A 265 -3.63 -14.85 -23.32
N ASP A 266 -4.87 -14.37 -23.32
CA ASP A 266 -6.08 -15.18 -23.47
C ASP A 266 -6.51 -15.32 -24.94
N LEU A 267 -5.59 -15.00 -25.87
CA LEU A 267 -5.78 -15.16 -27.32
C LEU A 267 -5.10 -16.41 -27.91
N LEU A 268 -4.69 -17.38 -27.10
CA LEU A 268 -4.05 -18.61 -27.59
C LEU A 268 -4.75 -19.91 -27.17
N LEU A 269 -6.08 -19.87 -26.99
CA LEU A 269 -6.93 -21.07 -26.97
C LEU A 269 -8.15 -20.97 -27.90
N ALA A 270 -7.96 -20.40 -29.09
CA ALA A 270 -8.90 -20.51 -30.21
C ALA A 270 -8.17 -20.46 -31.56
N ALA A 271 -7.44 -21.51 -31.90
CA ALA A 271 -6.99 -21.82 -33.25
C ALA A 271 -7.11 -23.33 -33.51
#